data_AF-A0A397WN63-F1
#
_entry.id   AF-A0A397WN63-F1
#
_cell.length_a   1.000
_cell.length_b   1.000
_cell.length_c   1.000
_cell.angle_alpha   90.00
_cell.angle_beta   90.00
_cell.angle_gamma   90.00
#
_symmetry.space_group_name_H-M   'P 1'
#
loop_
_entity.id
_entity.type
_entity.pdbx_description
1 polymer ?
#
loop_
_entity_poly.entity_id
_entity_poly.type
_entity_poly.pdbx_seq_one_letter_code
_entity_poly.pdbx_strand_id
1 'polypeptide(L)' 'MGLFERIFKKEKKEKEVKKEEEKVIGNCIVCNKPIYKDEEYKTISFQNQKYYVHLKCFRKAKKMAKRYISGNIKF' A
#
# COMPACT_ATOMS: atom_id res chain seq x y z
N MET A 1 -11.42 -26.26 -33.36
CA MET A 1 -10.89 -25.26 -32.40
C MET A 1 -10.02 -26.00 -31.41
N GLY A 2 -8.71 -25.82 -31.53
CA GLY A 2 -7.71 -26.71 -30.93
C GLY A 2 -7.48 -26.44 -29.44
N LEU A 3 -7.17 -27.49 -28.68
CA LEU A 3 -6.77 -27.41 -27.26
C LEU A 3 -5.61 -26.40 -27.02
N PHE A 4 -4.75 -26.20 -28.02
CA PHE A 4 -3.65 -25.23 -28.00
C PHE A 4 -4.09 -23.77 -27.88
N GLU A 5 -5.20 -23.37 -28.52
CA GLU A 5 -5.66 -21.98 -28.48
C GLU A 5 -6.14 -21.56 -27.08
N ARG A 6 -6.60 -22.53 -26.28
CA ARG A 6 -7.07 -22.29 -24.91
C ARG A 6 -5.92 -22.09 -23.92
N ILE A 7 -4.78 -22.74 -24.13
CA ILE A 7 -3.60 -22.65 -23.24
C ILE A 7 -2.96 -21.26 -23.38
N PHE A 8 -2.73 -20.80 -24.61
CA PHE A 8 -2.16 -19.47 -24.88
C PHE A 8 -3.01 -18.31 -24.35
N LYS A 9 -4.35 -18.44 -24.39
CA LYS A 9 -5.26 -17.44 -23.83
C LYS A 9 -5.20 -17.38 -22.30
N LYS A 10 -4.87 -18.49 -21.64
CA LYS A 10 -4.78 -18.58 -20.17
C LYS A 10 -3.47 -17.98 -19.66
N GLU A 11 -2.34 -18.31 -20.30
CA GLU A 11 -1.03 -17.74 -19.96
C GLU A 11 -0.95 -16.22 -20.15
N LYS A 12 -1.61 -15.67 -21.19
CA LYS A 12 -1.63 -14.21 -21.40
C LYS A 12 -2.27 -13.47 -20.22
N LYS A 13 -3.38 -13.99 -19.66
CA LYS A 13 -4.06 -13.37 -18.52
C LYS A 13 -3.23 -13.41 -17.23
N GLU A 14 -2.51 -14.52 -16.97
CA GLU A 14 -1.67 -14.61 -15.77
C GLU A 14 -0.46 -13.66 -15.80
N LYS A 15 0.06 -13.32 -16.98
CA LYS A 15 1.15 -12.35 -17.12
C LYS A 15 0.72 -10.89 -16.89
N GLU A 16 -0.52 -10.53 -17.23
CA GLU A 16 -1.03 -9.17 -16.96
C GLU A 16 -1.30 -8.96 -15.47
N VAL A 17 -1.90 -9.95 -14.79
CA VAL A 17 -2.19 -9.86 -13.35
C VAL A 17 -0.92 -9.75 -12.50
N LYS A 18 0.16 -10.45 -12.86
CA LYS A 18 1.45 -10.37 -12.14
C LYS A 18 2.15 -9.02 -12.27
N LYS A 19 1.86 -8.22 -13.31
CA LYS A 19 2.42 -6.87 -13.49
C LYS A 19 1.72 -5.81 -12.64
N GLU A 20 0.48 -6.04 -12.21
CA GLU A 20 -0.26 -5.11 -11.36
C GLU A 20 0.14 -5.25 -9.87
N GLU A 21 0.46 -6.46 -9.42
CA GLU A 21 0.91 -6.71 -8.04
C GLU A 21 2.30 -6.10 -7.73
N GLU A 22 3.16 -5.92 -8.74
CA GLU A 22 4.51 -5.33 -8.59
C GLU A 22 4.52 -3.82 -8.27
N LYS A 23 3.36 -3.17 -8.23
CA LYS A 23 3.24 -1.73 -8.02
C LYS A 23 2.79 -1.32 -6.61
N VAL A 24 2.35 -2.24 -5.75
CA VAL A 24 1.92 -1.87 -4.40
C VAL A 24 3.11 -1.83 -3.45
N ILE A 25 3.39 -0.67 -2.87
CA ILE A 25 4.48 -0.47 -1.90
C ILE A 25 4.05 -0.94 -0.50
N GLY A 26 2.77 -0.80 -0.19
CA GLY A 26 2.20 -1.19 1.10
C GLY A 26 0.86 -0.50 1.32
N ASN A 27 0.34 -0.58 2.54
CA ASN A 27 -0.92 0.07 2.91
C ASN A 27 -0.66 1.31 3.76
N CYS A 28 -1.48 2.35 3.54
CA CYS A 28 -1.43 3.55 4.35
C CYS A 28 -1.98 3.30 5.75
N ILE A 29 -1.18 3.53 6.80
CA ILE A 29 -1.58 3.31 8.20
C ILE A 29 -2.82 4.12 8.65
N VAL A 30 -3.14 5.20 7.95
CA VAL A 30 -4.25 6.09 8.33
C VAL A 30 -5.59 5.66 7.74
N CYS A 31 -5.58 5.16 6.50
CA CYS A 31 -6.81 4.87 5.75
C CYS A 31 -6.90 3.42 5.27
N ASN A 32 -5.89 2.60 5.55
CA ASN A 32 -5.74 1.20 5.14
C ASN A 32 -5.89 0.95 3.63
N LYS A 33 -5.77 1.99 2.81
CA LYS A 33 -5.76 1.87 1.35
C LYS A 33 -4.35 1.53 0.85
N PRO A 34 -4.22 0.75 -0.24
CA PRO A 34 -2.93 0.50 -0.87
C PRO A 34 -2.29 1.80 -1.36
N ILE A 35 -0.97 1.85 -1.29
CA ILE A 35 -0.09 2.87 -1.84
C ILE A 35 0.61 2.26 -3.04
N TYR A 36 0.38 2.85 -4.20
CA TYR A 36 1.05 2.41 -5.43
C TYR A 36 2.37 3.16 -5.63
N LYS A 37 3.33 2.57 -6.37
CA LYS A 37 4.61 3.18 -6.73
C LYS A 37 4.46 4.53 -7.43
N ASP A 38 3.38 4.69 -8.18
CA ASP A 38 3.07 5.88 -8.96
C ASP A 38 2.35 6.97 -8.11
N GLU A 39 1.98 6.68 -6.86
CA GLU A 39 1.32 7.66 -5.97
C GLU A 39 2.34 8.40 -5.08
N GLU A 40 2.03 9.65 -4.72
CA GLU A 40 2.82 10.39 -3.74
C GLU A 40 2.58 9.89 -2.30
N TYR A 41 3.64 9.38 -1.67
CA TYR A 41 3.63 8.89 -0.29
C TYR A 41 4.78 9.43 0.55
N LYS A 42 4.64 9.33 1.87
CA LYS A 42 5.71 9.54 2.85
C LYS A 42 5.89 8.29 3.69
N THR A 43 7.14 7.98 3.98
CA THR A 43 7.54 7.00 4.97
C THR A 43 7.78 7.67 6.32
N ILE A 44 7.29 7.03 7.38
CA ILE A 44 7.50 7.45 8.77
C ILE A 44 8.19 6.29 9.48
N SER A 45 9.34 6.55 10.09
CA SER A 45 10.01 5.57 10.95
C SER A 45 9.56 5.79 12.39
N PHE A 46 8.93 4.80 13.02
CA PHE A 46 8.49 4.86 14.40
C PHE A 46 8.72 3.52 15.09
N GLN A 47 9.34 3.52 16.28
CA GLN A 47 9.68 2.30 17.04
C GLN A 47 10.40 1.22 16.20
N ASN A 48 11.38 1.64 15.40
CA ASN A 48 12.14 0.75 14.50
C ASN A 48 11.31 0.07 13.39
N GLN A 49 10.05 0.47 13.21
CA GLN A 49 9.20 0.04 12.10
C GLN A 49 8.99 1.18 11.10
N LYS A 50 8.93 0.83 9.81
CA LYS A 50 8.65 1.78 8.72
C LYS A 50 7.17 1.70 8.37
N TYR A 51 6.50 2.84 8.44
CA TYR A 51 5.09 2.99 8.08
C TYR A 51 4.96 3.84 6.82
N TYR A 52 4.04 3.45 5.94
CA TYR A 52 3.73 4.20 4.73
C TYR A 52 2.47 5.02 4.92
N VAL A 53 2.47 6.25 4.41
CA VAL A 53 1.35 7.19 4.53
C VAL A 53 1.15 7.93 3.21
N HIS A 54 -0.07 7.95 2.68
CA HIS A 54 -0.39 8.85 1.56
C HIS A 54 -0.14 10.31 1.95
N LEU A 55 0.31 11.14 1.00
CA LEU A 55 0.54 12.57 1.29
C LEU A 55 -0.71 13.27 1.85
N LYS A 56 -1.89 12.97 1.30
CA LYS A 56 -3.21 13.45 1.78
C LYS A 56 -3.53 13.04 3.23
N CYS A 57 -3.02 11.90 3.66
CA CYS A 57 -3.24 11.35 5.00
C CYS A 57 -2.21 11.84 6.03
N PHE A 58 -1.15 12.51 5.59
CA PHE A 58 -0.03 12.93 6.44
C PHE A 58 -0.45 13.87 7.58
N ARG A 59 -1.42 14.78 7.34
CA ARG A 59 -1.96 15.67 8.38
C ARG A 59 -2.65 14.87 9.50
N LYS A 60 -3.39 13.81 9.16
CA LYS A 60 -4.03 12.92 10.14
C LYS A 60 -2.98 12.09 10.89
N ALA A 61 -1.98 11.56 10.17
CA ALA A 61 -0.86 10.85 10.78
C ALA A 61 -0.12 11.71 11.82
N LYS A 62 0.17 12.99 11.51
CA LYS A 62 0.77 13.94 12.47
C LYS A 62 -0.10 14.14 13.71
N LYS A 63 -1.42 14.29 13.56
CA LYS A 63 -2.34 14.42 14.70
C LYS A 63 -2.35 13.17 15.58
N MET A 64 -2.37 11.98 14.97
CA MET A 64 -2.30 10.70 15.69
C MET A 64 -0.96 10.55 16.44
N ALA A 65 0.16 10.81 15.77
CA ALA A 65 1.48 10.77 16.40
C ALA A 65 1.58 11.75 17.58
N LYS A 66 1.04 12.97 17.43
CA LYS A 66 1.00 13.93 18.54
C LYS A 66 0.15 13.42 19.71
N ARG A 67 -1.03 12.83 19.44
CA ARG A 67 -1.89 12.23 20.49
C ARG A 67 -1.19 11.09 21.22
N TYR A 68 -0.47 10.25 20.47
CA TYR A 68 0.31 9.14 21.02
C TYR A 68 1.44 9.65 21.92
N ILE A 69 2.24 10.62 21.46
CA ILE A 69 3.34 11.22 22.22
C ILE A 69 2.83 11.95 23.47
N SER A 70 1.69 12.64 23.36
CA SER A 70 1.07 13.34 24.50
C SER A 70 0.43 12.40 25.53
N GLY A 71 0.60 11.08 25.42
CA GLY A 71 0.12 10.10 26.40
C GLY A 71 -1.40 9.98 26.49
N ASN A 72 -2.13 10.49 25.49
CA ASN A 72 -3.58 10.62 25.53
C ASN A 72 -4.30 9.42 24.89
N ILE A 73 -3.61 8.28 24.81
CA ILE A 73 -4.14 6.99 24.36
C ILE A 73 -3.77 5.98 25.45
N LYS A 74 -4.72 5.71 26.35
CA LYS A 74 -4.74 4.46 27.12
C LYS A 74 -5.21 3.38 26.15
N PHE A 75 -4.39 2.34 25.97
CA PHE A 75 -4.80 1.09 25.34
C PHE A 75 -5.97 0.47 26.11
#